data_AF-A0A538G9W7-F1
#
_entry.id   AF-A0A538G9W7-F1
#
_cell.length_a   1.000
_cell.length_b   1.000
_cell.length_c   1.000
_cell.angle_alpha   90.00
_cell.angle_beta   90.00
_cell.angle_gamma   90.00
#
_symmetry.space_group_name_H-M   'P 1'
#
loop_
_entity.id
_entity.type
_entity.pdbx_description
1 polymer ?
#
loop_
_entity_poly.entity_id
_entity_poly.type
_entity_poly.pdbx_seq_one_letter_code
_entity_poly.pdbx_strand_id
1 'polypeptide(L)'
;GGQMPIDMRLGKLRGNTSADAMPIGPFRTYSQPVNVAALESRFEAGSEVTPEALKAVGLIRKVSVDVKVLGVGELTKTLSVSAHGFSKSAVEKIEAAGGKVSWLRGEPVKKRKRHKAAKPTAPEPDETEAEAETETEPEASEPAEEAEG
;
A
#
# COMPACT_ATOMS: atom_id res chain seq x y z
N GLY A 1 27.63 -24.23 39.81
CA GLY A 1 27.42 -23.80 38.41
C GLY A 1 27.21 -25.00 37.51
N GLY A 2 26.00 -25.54 37.46
CA GLY A 2 25.61 -26.62 36.54
C GLY A 2 24.37 -26.29 35.69
N GLN A 3 23.74 -25.15 35.94
CA GLN A 3 22.64 -24.65 35.12
C GLN A 3 23.23 -23.98 33.88
N MET A 4 22.77 -24.35 32.68
CA MET A 4 23.21 -23.69 31.44
C MET A 4 23.00 -22.17 31.53
N PRO A 5 23.94 -21.36 31.03
CA PRO A 5 23.77 -19.91 30.93
C PRO A 5 22.52 -19.48 30.14
N ILE A 6 21.96 -18.30 30.42
CA ILE A 6 20.70 -17.82 29.83
C ILE A 6 20.84 -17.53 28.32
N ASP A 7 21.98 -16.98 27.91
CA ASP A 7 22.34 -16.66 26.53
C ASP A 7 22.46 -17.90 25.62
N MET A 8 22.75 -19.06 26.21
CA MET A 8 22.78 -20.35 25.50
C MET A 8 21.41 -21.05 25.46
N ARG A 9 20.47 -20.63 26.32
CA ARG A 9 19.10 -21.17 26.37
C ARG A 9 18.13 -20.44 25.45
N LEU A 10 18.37 -19.16 25.19
CA LEU A 10 17.55 -18.35 24.29
C LEU A 10 18.00 -18.51 22.84
N GLY A 11 17.05 -18.46 21.90
CA GLY A 11 17.36 -18.46 20.48
C GLY A 11 18.15 -17.20 20.08
N LYS A 12 19.07 -17.34 19.12
CA LYS A 12 19.83 -16.21 18.59
C LYS A 12 18.88 -15.24 17.87
N LEU A 13 19.10 -13.94 18.08
CA LEU A 13 18.43 -12.91 17.29
C LEU A 13 18.80 -13.09 15.80
N ARG A 14 17.88 -12.68 14.92
CA ARG A 14 18.16 -12.69 13.47
C ARG A 14 19.35 -11.77 13.16
N GLY A 15 20.22 -12.21 12.27
CA GLY A 15 21.41 -11.46 11.86
C GLY A 15 21.08 -10.18 11.09
N ASN A 16 22.02 -9.24 11.09
CA ASN A 16 21.93 -7.92 10.44
C ASN A 16 22.25 -7.93 8.93
N THR A 17 22.74 -9.05 8.38
CA THR A 17 23.14 -9.16 6.97
C THR A 17 22.03 -9.68 6.05
N SER A 18 20.92 -10.20 6.61
CA SER A 18 19.78 -10.61 5.78
C SER A 18 19.00 -9.40 5.26
N ALA A 19 18.54 -9.45 4.02
CA ALA A 19 17.66 -8.43 3.45
C ALA A 19 16.32 -8.30 4.23
N ASP A 20 15.89 -9.38 4.88
CA ASP A 20 14.67 -9.41 5.71
C ASP A 20 14.86 -8.73 7.08
N ALA A 21 16.10 -8.40 7.46
CA ALA A 21 16.42 -7.69 8.69
C ALA A 21 16.16 -6.18 8.53
N MET A 22 14.93 -5.82 8.15
CA MET A 22 14.53 -4.45 7.82
C MET A 22 14.82 -3.39 8.92
N PRO A 23 14.84 -3.69 10.25
CA PRO A 23 15.21 -2.68 11.24
C PRO A 23 16.72 -2.56 11.52
N ILE A 24 17.59 -3.45 11.02
CA ILE A 24 19.01 -3.50 11.40
C ILE A 24 19.88 -3.94 10.20
N GLY A 25 20.89 -3.16 9.85
CA GLY A 25 21.91 -3.56 8.87
C GLY A 25 22.06 -2.61 7.68
N PRO A 26 22.82 -3.02 6.65
CA PRO A 26 23.17 -2.18 5.50
C PRO A 26 21.96 -1.84 4.61
N PHE A 27 20.91 -2.66 4.65
CA PHE A 27 19.69 -2.46 3.84
C PHE A 27 18.64 -1.56 4.51
N ARG A 28 18.92 -1.05 5.72
CA ARG A 28 18.00 -0.19 6.44
C ARG A 28 17.88 1.17 5.75
N THR A 29 16.65 1.55 5.41
CA THR A 29 16.35 2.90 4.93
C THR A 29 16.27 3.85 6.11
N TYR A 30 17.19 4.81 6.19
CA TYR A 30 17.19 5.83 7.23
C TYR A 30 16.29 6.99 6.82
N SER A 31 15.35 7.35 7.69
CA SER A 31 14.56 8.57 7.57
C SER A 31 14.36 9.20 8.94
N GLN A 32 14.24 10.53 8.96
CA GLN A 32 13.94 11.29 10.16
C GLN A 32 12.42 11.44 10.27
N PRO A 33 11.80 10.86 11.31
CA PRO A 33 10.36 10.97 11.52
C PRO A 33 10.02 12.36 12.07
N VAL A 34 9.05 13.02 11.46
CA VAL A 34 8.48 14.28 11.95
C VAL A 34 6.97 14.12 12.09
N ASN A 35 6.43 14.37 13.28
CA ASN A 35 4.99 14.24 13.54
C ASN A 35 4.26 15.56 13.27
N VAL A 36 3.00 15.49 12.84
CA VAL A 36 2.16 16.67 12.63
C VAL A 36 1.96 17.52 13.88
N ALA A 37 1.90 16.92 15.08
CA ALA A 37 1.88 17.68 16.35
C ALA A 37 3.07 18.62 16.54
N ALA A 38 4.25 18.19 16.08
CA ALA A 38 5.46 18.99 16.18
C ALA A 38 5.43 20.16 15.18
N LEU A 39 4.79 19.97 14.03
CA LEU A 39 4.57 21.04 13.06
C LEU A 39 3.59 22.08 13.63
N GLU A 40 2.46 21.63 14.17
CA GLU A 40 1.45 22.49 14.81
C GLU A 40 2.06 23.38 15.90
N SER A 41 2.97 22.83 16.72
CA SER A 41 3.55 23.55 17.85
C SER A 41 4.62 24.57 17.45
N ARG A 42 5.25 24.42 16.29
CA ARG A 42 6.46 25.18 15.92
C ARG A 42 6.28 26.09 14.72
N PHE A 43 5.28 25.85 13.90
CA PHE A 43 5.00 26.62 12.71
C PHE A 43 3.73 27.47 12.86
N GLU A 44 3.70 28.57 12.15
CA GLU A 44 2.52 29.44 12.03
C GLU A 44 1.67 29.01 10.83
N ALA A 45 0.40 29.41 10.84
CA ALA A 45 -0.51 29.12 9.74
C ALA A 45 -0.02 29.81 8.45
N GLY A 46 -0.09 29.09 7.33
CA GLY A 46 0.39 29.52 6.02
C GLY A 46 1.90 29.38 5.78
N SER A 47 2.67 28.90 6.76
CA SER A 47 4.12 28.77 6.60
C SER A 47 4.53 27.61 5.67
N GLU A 48 5.69 27.79 5.04
CA GLU A 48 6.31 26.77 4.18
C GLU A 48 7.24 25.89 5.01
N VAL A 49 6.88 24.60 5.10
CA VAL A 49 7.65 23.58 5.81
C VAL A 49 8.54 22.86 4.80
N THR A 50 9.74 23.39 4.60
CA THR A 50 10.82 22.77 3.83
C THR A 50 11.80 22.03 4.75
N PRO A 51 12.64 21.11 4.23
CA PRO A 51 13.68 20.47 5.04
C PRO A 51 14.62 21.48 5.71
N GLU A 52 14.90 22.61 5.07
CA GLU A 52 15.72 23.68 5.63
C GLU A 52 15.01 24.40 6.79
N ALA A 53 13.73 24.73 6.61
CA ALA A 53 12.91 25.32 7.66
C ALA A 53 12.80 24.38 8.89
N LEU A 54 12.62 23.08 8.66
CA LEU A 54 12.61 22.08 9.72
C LEU A 54 13.92 22.02 10.51
N LYS A 55 15.06 22.27 9.85
CA LYS A 55 16.37 22.31 10.51
C LYS A 55 16.52 23.59 11.33
N ALA A 56 16.08 24.74 10.80
CA ALA A 56 16.14 26.02 11.50
C ALA A 56 15.36 25.98 12.82
N VAL A 57 14.19 25.33 12.82
CA VAL A 57 13.34 25.13 13.99
C VAL A 57 13.87 24.03 14.94
N GLY A 58 14.83 23.22 14.48
CA GLY A 58 15.44 22.14 15.27
C GLY A 58 14.63 20.85 15.33
N LEU A 59 13.65 20.67 14.43
CA LEU A 59 12.89 19.42 14.32
C LEU A 59 13.68 18.31 13.63
N ILE A 60 14.59 18.67 12.74
CA ILE A 60 15.51 17.73 12.10
C ILE A 60 16.96 18.08 12.42
N ARG A 61 17.80 17.05 12.50
CA ARG A 61 19.22 17.21 12.85
C ARG A 61 20.12 17.40 11.64
N LYS A 62 19.76 16.79 10.49
CA LYS A 62 20.58 16.77 9.27
C LYS A 62 19.67 16.85 8.05
N VAL A 63 19.96 17.77 7.14
CA VAL A 63 19.23 17.90 5.86
C VAL A 63 19.59 16.79 4.88
N SER A 64 20.76 16.16 5.05
CA SER A 64 21.23 15.06 4.20
C SER A 64 20.50 13.72 4.43
N VAL A 65 19.58 13.65 5.39
CA VAL A 65 18.81 12.44 5.69
C VAL A 65 17.36 12.70 5.30
N ASP A 66 16.76 11.74 4.59
CA ASP A 66 15.37 11.83 4.14
C ASP A 66 14.41 12.10 5.30
N VAL A 67 13.47 13.01 5.10
CA VAL A 67 12.44 13.37 6.09
C VAL A 67 11.14 12.67 5.76
N LYS A 68 10.56 11.98 6.75
CA LYS A 68 9.26 11.33 6.63
C LYS A 68 8.26 11.94 7.61
N VAL A 69 7.17 12.48 7.08
CA VAL A 69 6.09 13.09 7.89
C VAL A 69 5.08 12.01 8.29
N LEU A 70 4.74 12.01 9.58
CA LEU A 70 3.86 11.04 10.23
C LEU A 70 2.64 11.74 10.84
N GLY A 71 1.48 11.10 10.75
CA GLY A 71 0.19 11.65 11.18
C GLY A 71 -0.12 11.51 12.67
N VAL A 72 0.87 11.59 13.58
CA VAL A 72 0.62 11.52 15.02
C VAL A 72 0.30 12.92 15.57
N GLY A 73 -0.85 13.03 16.26
CA GLY A 73 -1.42 14.28 16.78
C GLY A 73 -2.37 14.98 15.82
N GLU A 74 -2.75 16.20 16.16
CA GLU A 74 -3.71 17.02 15.42
C GLU A 74 -2.99 18.16 14.69
N LEU A 75 -3.55 18.57 13.56
CA LEU A 75 -3.07 19.69 12.76
C LEU A 75 -4.29 20.56 12.44
N THR A 76 -4.27 21.81 12.92
CA THR A 76 -5.34 22.78 12.68
C THR A 76 -4.89 23.89 11.74
N LYS A 77 -3.57 24.12 11.66
CA LYS A 77 -2.97 25.15 10.83
C LYS A 77 -2.83 24.68 9.39
N THR A 78 -3.14 25.58 8.46
CA THR A 78 -2.83 25.42 7.04
C THR A 78 -1.32 25.47 6.87
N LEU A 79 -0.69 24.44 6.28
CA LEU A 79 0.75 24.41 6.04
C LEU A 79 1.04 23.92 4.62
N SER A 80 2.09 24.47 4.01
CA SER A 80 2.64 23.95 2.75
C SER A 80 3.84 23.05 3.09
N VAL A 81 3.66 21.73 3.07
CA VAL A 81 4.66 20.77 3.54
C VAL A 81 5.39 20.10 2.38
N SER A 82 6.70 20.32 2.30
CA SER A 82 7.60 19.71 1.31
C SER A 82 8.53 18.70 2.00
N ALA A 83 8.35 17.41 1.72
CA ALA A 83 9.15 16.35 2.33
C ALA A 83 9.44 15.18 1.36
N HIS A 84 10.31 14.27 1.79
CA HIS A 84 10.72 13.10 0.98
C HIS A 84 9.68 11.99 1.03
N GLY A 85 8.90 11.88 2.11
CA GLY A 85 7.78 10.95 2.19
C GLY A 85 6.75 11.30 3.25
N PHE A 86 5.53 10.82 3.06
CA PHE A 86 4.39 11.04 3.96
C PHE A 86 3.70 9.71 4.30
N SER A 87 3.17 9.57 5.51
CA SER A 87 2.20 8.52 5.83
C SER A 87 0.82 8.89 5.30
N LYS A 88 -0.03 7.90 5.01
CA LYS A 88 -1.42 8.13 4.56
C LYS A 88 -2.18 9.05 5.52
N SER A 89 -2.10 8.73 6.81
CA SER A 89 -2.70 9.54 7.88
C SER A 89 -2.14 10.96 7.99
N ALA A 90 -0.90 11.21 7.53
CA ALA A 90 -0.35 12.56 7.53
C ALA A 90 -0.93 13.38 6.38
N VAL A 91 -1.00 12.79 5.18
CA VAL A 91 -1.61 13.44 4.00
C VAL A 91 -3.05 13.81 4.28
N GLU A 92 -3.85 12.86 4.78
CA GLU A 92 -5.27 13.10 5.13
C GLU A 92 -5.43 14.26 6.13
N LYS A 93 -4.57 14.36 7.15
CA LYS A 93 -4.63 15.44 8.13
C LYS A 93 -4.18 16.79 7.57
N ILE A 94 -3.17 16.80 6.72
CA ILE A 94 -2.68 18.02 6.07
C ILE A 94 -3.74 18.55 5.11
N GLU A 95 -4.37 17.67 4.32
CA GLU A 95 -5.45 18.02 3.40
C GLU A 95 -6.72 18.46 4.16
N ALA A 96 -7.07 17.79 5.26
CA ALA A 96 -8.20 18.19 6.11
C ALA A 96 -8.01 19.57 6.75
N ALA A 97 -6.76 19.94 7.07
CA ALA A 97 -6.40 21.28 7.53
C ALA A 97 -6.31 22.32 6.39
N GLY A 98 -6.57 21.94 5.13
CA GLY A 98 -6.47 22.83 3.97
C GLY A 98 -5.03 23.15 3.54
N GLY A 99 -4.06 22.33 3.95
CA GLY A 99 -2.65 22.44 3.58
C GLY A 99 -2.33 21.84 2.22
N LYS A 100 -1.08 22.00 1.77
CA LYS A 100 -0.57 21.44 0.52
C LYS A 100 0.58 20.47 0.80
N VAL A 101 0.62 19.35 0.07
CA VAL A 101 1.65 18.32 0.19
C VAL A 101 2.51 18.31 -1.08
N SER A 102 3.82 18.44 -0.93
CA SER A 102 4.81 18.36 -2.01
C SER A 102 5.82 17.23 -1.76
N TRP A 103 5.94 16.32 -2.72
CA TRP A 103 6.82 15.15 -2.65
C TRP A 103 8.15 15.41 -3.36
N LEU A 104 9.23 15.53 -2.60
CA LEU A 104 10.58 15.78 -3.16
C LEU A 104 11.15 14.58 -3.94
N ARG A 105 10.68 13.36 -3.64
CA ARG A 105 11.15 12.10 -4.26
C ARG A 105 10.16 11.52 -5.30
N GLY A 106 9.10 12.25 -5.62
CA GLY A 106 7.96 11.75 -6.39
C GLY A 106 6.92 11.03 -5.54
N GLU A 107 5.69 10.92 -6.04
CA GLU A 107 4.57 10.32 -5.33
C GLU A 107 4.71 8.80 -5.18
N PRO A 108 4.37 8.20 -4.03
CA PRO A 108 4.46 6.77 -3.84
C PRO A 108 3.49 6.03 -4.77
N VAL A 109 4.04 5.26 -5.71
CA VAL A 109 3.25 4.39 -6.59
C VAL A 109 2.57 3.29 -5.76
N LYS A 110 1.23 3.24 -5.80
CA LYS A 110 0.45 2.17 -5.17
C LYS A 110 0.74 0.83 -5.88
N LYS A 111 1.53 -0.04 -5.25
CA LYS A 111 1.74 -1.41 -5.76
C LYS A 111 0.44 -2.19 -5.66
N ARG A 112 -0.03 -2.78 -6.78
CA ARG A 112 -1.20 -3.67 -6.81
C ARG A 112 -0.93 -4.88 -5.91
N LYS A 113 -1.87 -5.23 -5.03
CA LYS A 113 -1.80 -6.48 -4.27
C LYS A 113 -1.89 -7.64 -5.26
N ARG A 114 -0.90 -8.54 -5.25
CA ARG A 114 -1.00 -9.81 -5.97
C ARG A 114 -2.00 -10.68 -5.21
N HIS A 115 -3.12 -11.02 -5.84
CA HIS A 115 -3.97 -12.09 -5.33
C HIS A 115 -3.17 -13.39 -5.39
N LYS A 116 -3.07 -14.11 -4.27
CA LYS A 116 -2.53 -15.47 -4.26
C LYS A 116 -3.52 -16.34 -5.02
N ALA A 117 -3.06 -17.08 -6.03
CA ALA A 117 -3.91 -17.99 -6.79
C ALA A 117 -4.65 -18.91 -5.81
N ALA A 118 -5.98 -18.96 -5.92
CA ALA A 118 -6.79 -19.93 -5.20
C ALA A 118 -6.32 -21.34 -5.62
N LYS A 119 -6.21 -22.25 -4.65
CA LYS A 119 -5.92 -23.66 -4.91
C LYS A 119 -7.04 -24.22 -5.81
N PRO A 120 -6.74 -24.95 -6.90
CA PRO A 120 -7.80 -25.47 -7.75
C PRO A 120 -8.66 -26.46 -6.96
N THR A 121 -9.95 -26.14 -6.81
CA THR A 121 -10.97 -27.10 -6.39
C THR A 121 -11.19 -28.05 -7.56
N ALA A 122 -11.07 -29.35 -7.32
CA ALA A 122 -11.32 -30.38 -8.34
C ALA A 122 -12.76 -30.27 -8.84
N PRO A 123 -13.04 -30.32 -10.16
CA PRO A 123 -14.39 -30.39 -10.66
C PRO A 123 -15.00 -31.76 -10.32
N GLU A 124 -16.18 -31.76 -9.71
CA GLU A 124 -17.02 -32.97 -9.61
C GLU A 124 -17.44 -33.40 -11.03
N PRO A 125 -17.54 -34.71 -11.31
CA PRO A 125 -17.91 -35.19 -12.65
C PRO A 125 -19.42 -35.03 -12.89
N ASP A 126 -19.80 -34.18 -13.85
CA ASP A 126 -21.16 -34.13 -14.41
C ASP A 126 -21.38 -35.35 -15.32
N GLU A 127 -22.38 -36.15 -14.96
CA GLU A 127 -23.01 -37.16 -15.80
C GLU A 127 -23.84 -36.45 -16.88
N THR A 128 -23.43 -36.48 -18.15
CA THR A 128 -24.34 -36.41 -19.33
C THR A 128 -23.57 -36.70 -20.62
N GLU A 129 -23.17 -37.96 -20.79
CA GLU A 129 -23.01 -38.59 -22.11
C GLU A 129 -24.18 -39.57 -22.30
N ALA A 130 -25.30 -39.07 -22.80
CA ALA A 130 -26.32 -39.87 -23.47
C ALA A 130 -27.19 -38.90 -24.29
N GLU A 131 -27.49 -39.28 -25.53
CA GLU A 131 -28.31 -38.56 -26.52
C GLU A 131 -27.53 -37.73 -27.54
N ALA A 132 -26.65 -38.42 -28.28
CA ALA A 132 -26.46 -38.17 -29.70
C ALA A 132 -26.95 -39.42 -30.47
N GLU A 133 -27.59 -39.17 -31.62
CA GLU A 133 -27.80 -40.09 -32.77
C GLU A 133 -29.06 -40.99 -32.78
N THR A 134 -30.07 -40.57 -33.54
CA THR A 134 -30.71 -41.41 -34.59
C THR A 134 -31.12 -40.55 -35.81
N GLU A 135 -30.56 -40.90 -36.96
CA GLU A 135 -30.97 -40.56 -38.34
C GLU A 135 -32.44 -41.02 -38.59
N THR A 136 -33.26 -40.56 -39.55
CA THR A 136 -33.10 -40.54 -41.02
C THR A 136 -34.39 -39.95 -41.69
N GLU A 137 -34.24 -39.30 -42.86
CA GLU A 137 -35.17 -38.78 -43.92
C GLU A 137 -36.43 -39.63 -44.34
N PRO A 138 -37.23 -39.28 -45.40
CA PRO A 138 -37.84 -38.02 -45.92
C PRO A 138 -39.33 -38.22 -46.39
N GLU A 139 -39.95 -37.23 -47.09
CA GLU A 139 -40.94 -37.34 -48.21
C GLU A 139 -42.11 -36.30 -48.19
N ALA A 140 -42.54 -35.93 -49.40
CA ALA A 140 -43.23 -34.72 -49.84
C ALA A 140 -44.77 -34.71 -49.75
N SER A 141 -45.36 -33.50 -49.80
CA SER A 141 -46.56 -33.18 -50.62
C SER A 141 -46.86 -31.66 -50.64
N GLU A 142 -46.82 -31.07 -51.85
CA GLU A 142 -47.52 -29.83 -52.27
C GLU A 142 -49.03 -30.12 -52.52
N PRO A 143 -49.89 -29.20 -53.01
CA PRO A 143 -50.13 -27.75 -52.80
C PRO A 143 -51.64 -27.42 -52.58
N ALA A 144 -52.01 -26.13 -52.39
CA ALA A 144 -53.32 -25.46 -52.66
C ALA A 144 -53.48 -24.26 -51.68
N GLU A 145 -54.14 -23.13 -51.92
CA GLU A 145 -54.75 -22.41 -53.05
C GLU A 145 -55.14 -21.03 -52.45
N GLU A 146 -55.41 -20.06 -53.32
CA GLU A 146 -55.81 -18.66 -53.09
C GLU A 146 -56.99 -18.44 -52.12
N ALA A 147 -57.05 -17.25 -51.48
CA ALA A 147 -58.28 -16.45 -51.35
C ALA A 147 -58.01 -15.05 -50.75
N GLU A 148 -58.40 -14.02 -51.51
CA GLU A 148 -58.56 -12.63 -51.07
C GLU A 148 -59.58 -12.46 -49.92
N GLY A 149 -59.43 -11.35 -49.19
CA GLY A 149 -60.43 -10.78 -48.29
C GLY A 149 -59.98 -9.44 -47.72
#